data_AF-A0A7V9S4Q9-F1
#
_entry.id   AF-A0A7V9S4Q9-F1
#
_cell.length_a   1.000
_cell.length_b   1.000
_cell.length_c   1.000
_cell.angle_alpha   90.00
_cell.angle_beta   90.00
_cell.angle_gamma   90.00
#
_symmetry.space_group_name_H-M   'P 1'
#
loop_
_entity.id
_entity.type
_entity.pdbx_description
1 polymer ?
#
loop_
_entity_poly.entity_id
_entity_poly.type
_entity_poly.pdbx_seq_one_letter_code
_entity_poly.pdbx_strand_id
1 'polypeptide(L)'
;MNRFTIVFFTVIVCLLYCSCNIINPSEEIPSYIKIDTITFENDPGQSISYQKITDAWVYVDDQLVGTYELPVTFPVLAKGNRQILIRPGIIINGIGATRGIYPFFESYGKSVDLNPNETSVISPTVKYHSSYTLPWSANFETEIKIERLPGSLSDIKRVTDPAILGPFNGIACGAILLDADSNRFAGASLTDFPLSLPRTSQPIFLELSYKSNNLFSVGIIARNPEGDQGQTILNINPSSGWNKIYVNLTETVNLNINAAGYYFFIHAQKSDDVSQAEIYIDDLKILY
;
A
#
# COMPACT_ATOMS: atom_id res chain seq x y z
N MET A 1 11.56 19.99 -76.04
CA MET A 1 10.87 19.76 -74.75
C MET A 1 10.18 21.06 -74.36
N ASN A 2 8.85 21.09 -74.20
CA ASN A 2 8.13 22.32 -73.87
C ASN A 2 8.59 22.85 -72.51
N ARG A 3 8.77 24.17 -72.37
CA ARG A 3 9.16 24.81 -71.10
C ARG A 3 8.23 24.40 -69.94
N PHE A 4 6.95 24.18 -70.23
CA PHE A 4 5.95 23.66 -69.29
C PHE A 4 6.27 22.25 -68.77
N THR A 5 6.75 21.36 -69.63
CA THR A 5 7.10 19.97 -69.26
C THR A 5 8.34 19.94 -68.36
N ILE A 6 9.30 20.83 -68.60
CA ILE A 6 10.50 20.98 -67.77
C ILE A 6 10.10 21.48 -66.37
N VAL A 7 9.30 22.54 -66.29
CA VAL A 7 8.82 23.09 -65.00
C VAL A 7 8.01 22.07 -64.21
N PHE A 8 7.11 21.34 -64.86
CA PHE A 8 6.31 20.30 -64.20
C PHE A 8 7.18 19.15 -63.66
N PHE A 9 8.18 18.71 -64.43
CA PHE A 9 9.13 17.69 -63.99
C PHE A 9 10.01 18.19 -62.83
N THR A 10 10.46 19.44 -62.85
CA THR A 10 11.21 20.06 -61.75
C THR A 10 10.38 20.17 -60.47
N VAL A 11 9.08 20.50 -60.56
CA VAL A 11 8.18 20.59 -59.40
C VAL A 11 7.93 19.21 -58.79
N ILE A 12 7.70 18.17 -59.61
CA ILE A 12 7.54 16.80 -59.12
C ILE A 12 8.82 16.30 -58.43
N VAL A 13 9.98 16.58 -59.01
CA VAL A 13 11.27 16.20 -58.41
C VAL A 13 11.49 16.93 -57.09
N CYS A 14 11.18 18.23 -56.98
CA CYS A 14 11.22 18.96 -55.70
C CYS A 14 10.26 18.40 -54.64
N LEU A 15 9.05 17.99 -55.03
CA LEU A 15 8.08 17.38 -54.10
C LEU A 15 8.55 16.01 -53.59
N LEU A 16 9.26 15.24 -54.41
CA LEU A 16 9.86 13.95 -54.01
C LEU A 16 11.06 14.11 -53.06
N TYR A 17 11.79 15.23 -53.12
CA TYR A 17 12.90 15.51 -52.19
C TYR A 17 12.45 16.06 -50.83
N CYS A 18 11.26 16.67 -50.74
CA CYS A 18 10.71 17.15 -49.46
C CYS A 18 9.89 16.09 -48.70
N SER A 19 9.53 14.95 -49.32
CA SER A 19 8.65 13.95 -48.70
C SER A 19 9.34 13.00 -47.72
N CYS A 20 10.67 12.89 -47.71
CA CYS A 20 11.38 11.92 -46.86
C CYS A 20 11.21 12.19 -45.35
N ASN A 21 11.24 13.45 -44.90
CA ASN A 21 11.07 13.80 -43.48
C ASN A 21 9.60 13.79 -43.02
N ILE A 22 8.64 13.71 -43.93
CA ILE A 22 7.20 13.65 -43.61
C ILE A 22 6.78 12.20 -43.33
N ILE A 23 7.44 11.25 -43.98
CA ILE A 23 7.08 9.81 -43.92
C ILE A 23 7.82 9.11 -42.76
N ASN A 24 8.98 9.62 -42.34
CA ASN A 24 9.72 9.07 -41.19
C ASN A 24 10.42 10.19 -40.40
N PRO A 25 9.71 10.90 -39.50
CA PRO A 25 10.34 11.89 -38.62
C PRO A 25 11.40 11.22 -37.74
N SER A 26 12.43 11.96 -37.33
CA SER A 26 13.45 11.44 -36.42
C SER A 26 12.82 11.02 -35.10
N GLU A 27 13.04 9.77 -34.68
CA GLU A 27 12.61 9.29 -33.36
C GLU A 27 13.34 10.05 -32.25
N GLU A 28 12.58 10.48 -31.25
CA GLU A 28 13.17 11.08 -30.05
C GLU A 28 13.86 10.01 -29.22
N ILE A 29 15.13 10.25 -28.89
CA ILE A 29 15.92 9.35 -28.04
C ILE A 29 15.45 9.52 -26.58
N PRO A 30 14.98 8.46 -25.90
CA PRO A 30 14.51 8.55 -24.53
C PRO A 30 15.66 8.73 -23.54
N SER A 31 15.34 9.33 -22.40
CA SER A 31 16.10 9.19 -21.15
C SER A 31 15.51 8.03 -20.34
N TYR A 32 16.24 7.52 -19.35
CA TYR A 32 15.77 6.43 -18.49
C TYR A 32 15.76 6.86 -17.04
N ILE A 33 14.73 6.43 -16.31
CA ILE A 33 14.66 6.60 -14.86
C ILE A 33 14.68 5.21 -14.22
N LYS A 34 15.50 5.07 -13.17
CA LYS A 34 15.57 3.87 -12.35
C LYS A 34 15.15 4.19 -10.92
N ILE A 35 14.23 3.38 -10.38
CA ILE A 35 13.78 3.43 -8.99
C ILE A 35 13.87 2.01 -8.43
N ASP A 36 14.82 1.78 -7.51
CA ASP A 36 14.99 0.47 -6.89
C ASP A 36 13.96 0.23 -5.78
N THR A 37 13.78 1.21 -4.89
CA THR A 37 12.85 1.15 -3.76
C THR A 37 12.36 2.55 -3.41
N ILE A 38 11.23 2.63 -2.71
CA ILE A 38 10.79 3.83 -2.00
C ILE A 38 10.97 3.55 -0.51
N THR A 39 11.78 4.34 0.17
CA THR A 39 12.03 4.19 1.61
C THR A 39 11.02 4.99 2.40
N PHE A 40 10.67 4.49 3.59
CA PHE A 40 9.76 5.16 4.52
C PHE A 40 10.52 5.74 5.71
N GLU A 41 10.27 7.01 6.02
CA GLU A 41 10.81 7.72 7.17
C GLU A 41 9.73 7.91 8.23
N ASN A 42 10.04 7.49 9.46
CA ASN A 42 9.14 7.62 10.60
C ASN A 42 9.14 9.03 11.18
N ASP A 43 8.00 9.42 11.76
CA ASP A 43 7.95 10.56 12.66
C ASP A 43 8.81 10.29 13.91
N PRO A 44 9.51 11.31 14.45
CA PRO A 44 10.28 11.19 15.68
C PRO A 44 9.43 10.60 16.82
N GLY A 45 9.89 9.49 17.41
CA GLY A 45 9.20 8.80 18.51
C GLY A 45 8.30 7.62 18.09
N GLN A 46 8.15 7.33 16.79
CA GLN A 46 7.49 6.10 16.33
C GLN A 46 8.51 4.96 16.14
N SER A 47 8.26 3.81 16.79
CA SER A 47 9.20 2.68 16.86
C SER A 47 9.16 1.72 15.64
N ILE A 48 8.17 1.82 14.76
CA ILE A 48 7.98 0.84 13.68
C ILE A 48 8.08 1.52 12.32
N SER A 49 9.07 1.10 11.52
CA SER A 49 9.49 1.75 10.26
C SER A 49 9.12 0.99 8.98
N TYR A 50 8.55 -0.21 9.10
CA TYR A 50 8.29 -1.04 7.93
C TYR A 50 6.99 -0.64 7.24
N GLN A 51 7.11 -0.04 6.06
CA GLN A 51 6.02 0.13 5.11
C GLN A 51 6.28 -0.71 3.86
N LYS A 52 5.26 -1.44 3.42
CA LYS A 52 5.33 -2.22 2.18
C LYS A 52 4.83 -1.37 1.02
N ILE A 53 5.75 -0.63 0.41
CA ILE A 53 5.50 0.16 -0.80
C ILE A 53 5.97 -0.66 -1.99
N THR A 54 5.04 -1.04 -2.87
CA THR A 54 5.31 -1.98 -3.97
C THR A 54 5.38 -1.30 -5.32
N ASP A 55 4.85 -0.09 -5.42
CA ASP A 55 4.62 0.56 -6.70
C ASP A 55 4.96 2.06 -6.65
N ALA A 56 5.22 2.64 -7.82
CA ALA A 56 5.49 4.06 -8.02
C ALA A 56 4.60 4.63 -9.14
N TRP A 57 3.79 5.64 -8.81
CA TRP A 57 3.10 6.48 -9.79
C TRP A 57 4.01 7.65 -10.11
N VAL A 58 4.53 7.69 -11.35
CA VAL A 58 5.56 8.65 -11.75
C VAL A 58 4.96 9.70 -12.67
N TYR A 59 5.19 10.96 -12.31
CA TYR A 59 4.85 12.12 -13.12
C TYR A 59 6.13 12.88 -13.51
N VAL A 60 6.15 13.40 -14.72
CA VAL A 60 7.20 14.27 -15.26
C VAL A 60 6.54 15.56 -15.72
N ASP A 61 6.94 16.69 -15.14
CA ASP A 61 6.32 18.01 -15.38
C ASP A 61 4.77 17.95 -15.25
N ASP A 62 4.30 17.37 -14.14
CA ASP A 62 2.89 17.15 -13.80
C ASP A 62 2.09 16.21 -14.73
N GLN A 63 2.73 15.58 -15.73
CA GLN A 63 2.12 14.57 -16.59
C GLN A 63 2.41 13.16 -16.10
N LEU A 64 1.37 12.34 -15.94
CA LEU A 64 1.53 10.93 -15.58
C LEU A 64 2.25 10.18 -16.71
N VAL A 65 3.43 9.63 -16.40
CA VAL A 65 4.19 8.79 -17.33
C VAL A 65 3.76 7.34 -17.21
N GLY A 66 3.54 6.88 -15.98
CA GLY A 66 3.13 5.50 -15.75
C GLY A 66 3.07 5.10 -14.29
N THR A 67 2.65 3.86 -14.09
CA THR A 67 2.55 3.17 -12.81
C THR A 67 3.41 1.92 -12.87
N TYR A 68 4.37 1.80 -11.96
CA TYR A 68 5.41 0.78 -12.06
C TYR A 68 5.54 -0.01 -10.76
N GLU A 69 5.60 -1.33 -10.87
CA GLU A 69 6.01 -2.20 -9.77
C GLU A 69 7.52 -2.09 -9.55
N LEU A 70 7.95 -1.97 -8.29
CA LEU A 70 9.35 -1.81 -7.91
C LEU A 70 10.05 -3.18 -7.72
N PRO A 71 11.35 -3.28 -8.03
CA PRO A 71 12.22 -2.27 -8.66
C PRO A 71 11.94 -2.09 -10.16
N VAL A 72 12.13 -0.88 -10.69
CA VAL A 72 11.87 -0.58 -12.11
C VAL A 72 12.93 0.27 -12.77
N THR A 73 13.14 0.06 -14.07
CA THR A 73 13.76 1.03 -14.99
C THR A 73 12.84 1.22 -16.19
N PHE A 74 12.53 2.48 -16.53
CA PHE A 74 11.59 2.80 -17.60
C PHE A 74 12.06 4.00 -18.44
N PRO A 75 11.69 4.04 -19.74
CA PRO A 75 12.02 5.16 -20.61
C PRO A 75 11.09 6.35 -20.37
N VAL A 76 11.62 7.55 -20.57
CA VAL A 76 10.91 8.83 -20.55
C VAL A 76 11.33 9.63 -21.78
N LEU A 77 10.36 10.04 -22.60
CA LEU A 77 10.58 10.92 -23.76
C LEU A 77 10.67 12.38 -23.29
N ALA A 78 11.68 12.69 -22.48
CA ALA A 78 11.97 14.03 -22.00
C ALA A 78 13.48 14.21 -21.82
N LYS A 79 13.95 15.45 -21.94
CA LYS A 79 15.36 15.83 -21.80
C LYS A 79 15.52 17.16 -21.07
N GLY A 80 16.71 17.38 -20.52
CA GLY A 80 17.08 18.54 -19.72
C GLY A 80 16.52 18.47 -18.29
N ASN A 81 16.54 19.59 -17.58
CA ASN A 81 16.03 19.67 -16.22
C ASN A 81 14.49 19.55 -16.18
N ARG A 82 14.00 18.49 -15.53
CA ARG A 82 12.57 18.13 -15.43
C ARG A 82 12.15 17.92 -13.98
N GLN A 83 10.90 18.25 -13.66
CA GLN A 83 10.35 17.96 -12.34
C GLN A 83 9.78 16.56 -12.30
N ILE A 84 10.31 15.73 -11.41
CA ILE A 84 9.84 14.36 -11.19
C ILE A 84 9.04 14.33 -9.90
N LEU A 85 7.80 13.84 -9.96
CA LEU A 85 6.96 13.57 -8.80
C LEU A 85 6.66 12.07 -8.74
N ILE A 86 6.89 11.46 -7.58
CA ILE A 86 6.65 10.04 -7.34
C ILE A 86 5.63 9.92 -6.21
N ARG A 87 4.50 9.26 -6.50
CA ARG A 87 3.48 8.93 -5.51
C ARG A 87 3.61 7.44 -5.13
N PRO A 88 3.83 7.12 -3.84
CA PRO A 88 3.96 5.74 -3.39
C PRO A 88 2.67 4.95 -3.56
N GLY A 89 2.81 3.73 -4.06
CA GLY A 89 1.70 2.81 -4.26
C GLY A 89 1.80 1.54 -3.43
N ILE A 90 0.63 0.98 -3.13
CA ILE A 90 0.44 -0.23 -2.33
C ILE A 90 -0.50 -1.21 -3.02
N ILE A 91 -0.47 -2.46 -2.57
CA ILE A 91 -1.49 -3.47 -2.86
C ILE A 91 -2.58 -3.38 -1.79
N ILE A 92 -3.77 -2.93 -2.18
CA ILE A 92 -4.94 -2.82 -1.31
C ILE A 92 -5.51 -4.22 -1.06
N ASN A 93 -5.87 -4.53 0.19
CA ASN A 93 -6.46 -5.79 0.62
C ASN A 93 -5.63 -7.04 0.25
N GLY A 94 -4.34 -6.89 -0.08
CA GLY A 94 -3.49 -7.98 -0.54
C GLY A 94 -3.89 -8.58 -1.90
N ILE A 95 -4.80 -7.95 -2.64
CA ILE A 95 -5.24 -8.42 -3.96
C ILE A 95 -4.39 -7.73 -5.02
N GLY A 96 -3.53 -8.48 -5.72
CA GLY A 96 -2.53 -7.93 -6.64
C GLY A 96 -3.10 -7.06 -7.78
N ALA A 97 -4.38 -7.23 -8.13
CA ALA A 97 -5.08 -6.42 -9.13
C ALA A 97 -5.61 -5.07 -8.58
N THR A 98 -5.70 -4.90 -7.26
CA THR A 98 -6.17 -3.67 -6.62
C THR A 98 -4.99 -2.88 -6.07
N ARG A 99 -4.24 -2.25 -6.98
CA ARG A 99 -3.13 -1.36 -6.64
C ARG A 99 -3.60 0.09 -6.64
N GLY A 100 -3.01 0.91 -5.79
CA GLY A 100 -3.35 2.34 -5.74
C GLY A 100 -2.32 3.16 -5.00
N ILE A 101 -2.35 4.48 -5.24
CA ILE A 101 -1.61 5.46 -4.45
C ILE A 101 -2.11 5.38 -3.01
N TYR A 102 -1.20 5.21 -2.05
CA TYR A 102 -1.60 5.20 -0.65
C TYR A 102 -1.93 6.61 -0.17
N PRO A 103 -3.15 6.89 0.30
CA PRO A 103 -3.61 8.26 0.56
C PRO A 103 -2.90 8.95 1.71
N PHE A 104 -2.23 8.19 2.59
CA PHE A 104 -1.57 8.75 3.78
C PHE A 104 -0.08 9.05 3.57
N PHE A 105 0.53 8.65 2.46
CA PHE A 105 1.95 8.94 2.19
C PHE A 105 2.15 10.22 1.39
N GLU A 106 3.17 10.99 1.79
CA GLU A 106 3.66 12.12 1.02
C GLU A 106 4.19 11.72 -0.36
N SER A 107 4.05 12.63 -1.32
CA SER A 107 4.68 12.50 -2.63
C SER A 107 6.13 12.96 -2.54
N TYR A 108 7.03 12.27 -3.23
CA TYR A 108 8.42 12.69 -3.39
C TYR A 108 8.57 13.56 -4.65
N GLY A 109 9.16 14.75 -4.51
CA GLY A 109 9.41 15.66 -5.63
C GLY A 109 10.89 16.01 -5.77
N LYS A 110 11.44 15.93 -6.99
CA LYS A 110 12.84 16.31 -7.28
C LYS A 110 13.03 16.78 -8.72
N SER A 111 13.83 17.83 -8.90
CA SER A 111 14.33 18.26 -10.20
C SER A 111 15.48 17.36 -10.64
N VAL A 112 15.38 16.76 -11.82
CA VAL A 112 16.37 15.83 -12.38
C VAL A 112 16.76 16.27 -13.79
N ASP A 113 18.05 16.34 -14.07
CA ASP A 113 18.55 16.58 -15.43
C ASP A 113 18.56 15.26 -16.22
N LEU A 114 17.69 15.16 -17.21
CA LEU A 114 17.50 13.98 -18.05
C LEU A 114 18.33 14.09 -19.32
N ASN A 115 19.31 13.19 -19.47
CA ASN A 115 20.15 13.09 -20.66
C ASN A 115 19.69 11.93 -21.55
N PRO A 116 19.54 12.12 -22.88
CA PRO A 116 19.16 11.05 -23.79
C PRO A 116 20.13 9.85 -23.71
N ASN A 117 19.61 8.62 -23.74
CA ASN A 117 20.34 7.36 -23.57
C ASN A 117 21.07 7.17 -22.21
N GLU A 118 20.84 8.04 -21.23
CA GLU A 118 21.37 7.87 -19.88
C GLU A 118 20.28 7.43 -18.88
N THR A 119 20.70 6.78 -17.80
CA THR A 119 19.83 6.37 -16.70
C THR A 119 20.05 7.23 -15.46
N SER A 120 19.02 7.97 -15.05
CA SER A 120 18.99 8.69 -13.79
C SER A 120 18.43 7.78 -12.68
N VAL A 121 19.23 7.52 -11.66
CA VAL A 121 18.80 6.75 -10.48
C VAL A 121 18.17 7.69 -9.45
N ILE A 122 16.95 7.37 -9.02
CA ILE A 122 16.21 8.12 -8.01
C ILE A 122 15.94 7.19 -6.84
N SER A 123 16.21 7.67 -5.63
CA SER A 123 15.94 6.98 -4.36
C SER A 123 14.96 7.81 -3.53
N PRO A 124 13.63 7.64 -3.74
CA PRO A 124 12.63 8.39 -3.01
C PRO A 124 12.58 7.98 -1.53
N THR A 125 12.49 8.97 -0.65
CA THR A 125 12.12 8.79 0.75
C THR A 125 10.78 9.49 0.97
N VAL A 126 9.84 8.81 1.61
CA VAL A 126 8.50 9.33 1.92
C VAL A 126 8.16 9.11 3.38
N LYS A 127 7.19 9.87 3.88
CA LYS A 127 6.64 9.76 5.23
C LYS A 127 5.13 9.88 5.17
N TYR A 128 4.45 9.74 6.31
CA TYR A 128 3.04 10.11 6.35
C TYR A 128 2.85 11.61 6.15
N HIS A 129 1.74 12.01 5.52
CA HIS A 129 1.31 13.41 5.51
C HIS A 129 1.01 13.91 6.92
N SER A 130 1.12 15.21 7.21
CA SER A 130 0.78 15.73 8.55
C SER A 130 -0.71 15.74 8.89
N SER A 131 -1.58 15.43 7.93
CA SER A 131 -3.04 15.59 8.04
C SER A 131 -3.81 14.30 8.31
N TYR A 132 -3.17 13.14 8.52
CA TYR A 132 -3.89 11.91 8.91
C TYR A 132 -4.29 11.96 10.39
N THR A 133 -5.32 11.20 10.73
CA THR A 133 -5.70 10.90 12.10
C THR A 133 -5.41 9.44 12.41
N LEU A 134 -4.85 9.16 13.59
CA LEU A 134 -4.61 7.82 14.11
C LEU A 134 -5.52 7.57 15.32
N PRO A 135 -6.82 7.27 15.14
CA PRO A 135 -7.75 7.02 16.24
C PRO A 135 -7.35 5.84 17.13
N TRP A 136 -6.62 4.86 16.59
CA TRP A 136 -6.23 3.68 17.33
C TRP A 136 -4.98 3.03 16.73
N SER A 137 -4.12 2.54 17.62
CA SER A 137 -2.97 1.74 17.26
C SER A 137 -2.58 0.76 18.38
N ALA A 138 -2.05 -0.38 17.96
CA ALA A 138 -1.48 -1.41 18.83
C ALA A 138 -0.16 -1.92 18.23
N ASN A 139 0.93 -1.67 18.96
CA ASN A 139 2.30 -2.06 18.60
C ASN A 139 2.90 -3.07 19.59
N PHE A 140 2.10 -3.52 20.57
CA PHE A 140 2.48 -4.49 21.60
C PHE A 140 3.73 -4.14 22.42
N GLU A 141 4.28 -2.93 22.33
CA GLU A 141 5.53 -2.57 23.01
C GLU A 141 5.34 -2.55 24.54
N THR A 142 4.19 -2.07 25.00
CA THR A 142 3.87 -1.93 26.43
C THR A 142 2.65 -2.73 26.85
N GLU A 143 1.64 -2.86 25.99
CA GLU A 143 0.34 -3.41 26.35
C GLU A 143 -0.36 -4.09 25.17
N ILE A 144 -1.36 -4.91 25.49
CA ILE A 144 -2.28 -5.51 24.52
C ILE A 144 -3.55 -4.66 24.54
N LYS A 145 -3.94 -4.12 23.38
CA LYS A 145 -5.18 -3.31 23.21
C LYS A 145 -6.30 -4.06 22.49
N ILE A 146 -6.25 -5.38 22.55
CA ILE A 146 -7.23 -6.30 21.96
C ILE A 146 -7.82 -7.13 23.09
N GLU A 147 -9.13 -7.05 23.25
CA GLU A 147 -9.90 -7.78 24.23
C GLU A 147 -10.51 -9.03 23.61
N ARG A 148 -10.57 -10.11 24.39
CA ARG A 148 -11.19 -11.35 23.98
C ARG A 148 -12.71 -11.19 23.91
N LEU A 149 -13.31 -11.59 22.79
CA LEU A 149 -14.76 -11.60 22.59
C LEU A 149 -15.40 -12.90 23.11
N PRO A 150 -16.71 -12.86 23.46
CA PRO A 150 -17.47 -14.07 23.78
C PRO A 150 -17.34 -15.14 22.69
N GLY A 151 -17.13 -16.38 23.11
CA GLY A 151 -16.94 -17.51 22.20
C GLY A 151 -15.49 -17.73 21.75
N SER A 152 -14.55 -16.85 22.03
CA SER A 152 -13.13 -17.15 21.83
C SER A 152 -12.64 -18.23 22.80
N LEU A 153 -11.92 -19.23 22.29
CA LEU A 153 -11.35 -20.33 23.06
C LEU A 153 -9.87 -20.12 23.39
N SER A 154 -9.22 -19.15 22.75
CA SER A 154 -7.85 -18.74 23.02
C SER A 154 -7.78 -17.24 23.36
N ASP A 155 -6.59 -16.80 23.77
CA ASP A 155 -6.23 -15.41 24.07
C ASP A 155 -5.10 -14.94 23.15
N ILE A 156 -4.96 -13.63 23.03
CA ILE A 156 -3.76 -13.01 22.44
C ILE A 156 -2.75 -12.73 23.55
N LYS A 157 -1.48 -13.03 23.29
CA LYS A 157 -0.37 -12.84 24.23
C LYS A 157 0.69 -11.94 23.64
N ARG A 158 1.39 -11.19 24.49
CA ARG A 158 2.58 -10.43 24.10
C ARG A 158 3.78 -11.37 24.13
N VAL A 159 4.52 -11.45 23.04
CA VAL A 159 5.74 -12.29 22.93
C VAL A 159 6.94 -11.42 22.55
N THR A 160 8.10 -11.74 23.13
CA THR A 160 9.36 -10.99 22.96
C THR A 160 10.48 -11.88 22.41
N ASP A 161 10.16 -13.06 21.88
CA ASP A 161 11.15 -14.02 21.41
C ASP A 161 11.83 -13.51 20.12
N PRO A 162 13.16 -13.29 20.12
CA PRO A 162 13.88 -12.84 18.93
C PRO A 162 13.75 -13.76 17.73
N ALA A 163 13.51 -15.07 17.92
CA ALA A 163 13.31 -16.01 16.82
C ALA A 163 11.95 -15.79 16.10
N ILE A 164 10.96 -15.26 16.81
CA ILE A 164 9.64 -14.90 16.27
C ILE A 164 9.71 -13.55 15.58
N LEU A 165 10.30 -12.56 16.25
CA LEU A 165 10.43 -11.19 15.75
C LEU A 165 11.33 -11.13 14.51
N GLY A 166 12.44 -11.89 14.50
CA GLY A 166 13.37 -11.90 13.37
C GLY A 166 13.91 -10.50 13.07
N PRO A 167 13.98 -10.07 11.79
CA PRO A 167 14.40 -8.72 11.42
C PRO A 167 13.31 -7.65 11.60
N PHE A 168 12.12 -8.03 12.08
CA PHE A 168 11.04 -7.09 12.32
C PHE A 168 11.40 -6.18 13.50
N ASN A 169 11.36 -4.86 13.29
CA ASN A 169 11.71 -3.87 14.29
C ASN A 169 10.62 -3.78 15.37
N GLY A 170 10.96 -4.09 16.62
CA GLY A 170 10.09 -4.00 17.79
C GLY A 170 10.65 -4.81 18.96
N ILE A 171 10.14 -4.61 20.18
CA ILE A 171 10.54 -5.41 21.36
C ILE A 171 9.58 -6.58 21.57
N ALA A 172 8.35 -6.46 21.07
CA ALA A 172 7.32 -7.48 21.22
C ALA A 172 6.29 -7.41 20.11
N CYS A 173 5.61 -8.54 19.88
CA CYS A 173 4.43 -8.61 19.03
C CYS A 173 3.27 -9.34 19.72
N GLY A 174 2.09 -9.29 19.12
CA GLY A 174 0.93 -10.09 19.53
C GLY A 174 1.02 -11.49 18.94
N ALA A 175 0.75 -12.52 19.74
CA ALA A 175 0.70 -13.92 19.34
C ALA A 175 -0.66 -14.52 19.69
N ILE A 176 -1.31 -15.11 18.68
CA ILE A 176 -2.50 -15.93 18.81
C ILE A 176 -2.08 -17.35 18.47
N LEU A 177 -2.20 -18.25 19.44
CA LEU A 177 -1.81 -19.66 19.33
C LEU A 177 -3.05 -20.53 19.49
N LEU A 178 -3.32 -21.38 18.49
CA LEU A 178 -4.49 -22.27 18.48
C LEU A 178 -4.04 -23.72 18.30
N ASP A 179 -4.61 -24.62 19.09
CA ASP A 179 -4.40 -26.07 19.03
C ASP A 179 -5.76 -26.80 18.95
N ALA A 180 -5.79 -28.09 19.23
CA ALA A 180 -7.03 -28.87 19.20
C ALA A 180 -8.04 -28.46 20.30
N ASP A 181 -7.55 -28.00 21.46
CA ASP A 181 -8.38 -27.66 22.62
C ASP A 181 -8.84 -26.19 22.57
N SER A 182 -7.97 -25.30 22.07
CA SER A 182 -8.19 -23.85 21.96
C SER A 182 -8.20 -23.42 20.49
N ASN A 183 -9.08 -24.04 19.69
CA ASN A 183 -9.02 -23.96 18.22
C ASN A 183 -9.59 -22.68 17.58
N ARG A 184 -10.06 -21.72 18.39
CA ARG A 184 -10.72 -20.49 17.91
C ARG A 184 -10.27 -19.28 18.71
N PHE A 185 -9.95 -18.20 18.01
CA PHE A 185 -9.74 -16.87 18.59
C PHE A 185 -10.72 -15.86 18.00
N ALA A 186 -11.30 -15.04 18.86
CA ALA A 186 -12.04 -13.84 18.48
C ALA A 186 -11.66 -12.72 19.44
N GLY A 187 -11.14 -11.61 18.91
CA GLY A 187 -10.78 -10.44 19.71
C GLY A 187 -11.08 -9.14 18.98
N ALA A 188 -11.32 -8.08 19.74
CA ALA A 188 -11.58 -6.75 19.20
C ALA A 188 -10.76 -5.68 19.90
N SER A 189 -10.56 -4.53 19.26
CA SER A 189 -10.05 -3.33 19.91
C SER A 189 -10.89 -3.02 21.16
N LEU A 190 -10.26 -2.58 22.26
CA LEU A 190 -10.87 -2.25 23.57
C LEU A 190 -12.38 -1.94 23.47
N THR A 191 -13.22 -2.86 23.92
CA THR A 191 -14.66 -2.88 23.62
C THR A 191 -15.45 -1.79 24.35
N ASP A 192 -14.86 -1.18 25.37
CA ASP A 192 -15.45 -0.05 26.10
C ASP A 192 -15.35 1.28 25.34
N PHE A 193 -14.43 1.40 24.37
CA PHE A 193 -14.14 2.65 23.66
C PHE A 193 -14.31 2.50 22.14
N PRO A 194 -15.52 2.71 21.61
CA PRO A 194 -15.74 2.60 20.16
C PRO A 194 -14.99 3.72 19.42
N LEU A 195 -14.41 3.36 18.28
CA LEU A 195 -13.74 4.27 17.39
C LEU A 195 -14.76 5.17 16.68
N SER A 196 -14.53 6.48 16.74
CA SER A 196 -15.24 7.45 15.92
C SER A 196 -14.51 7.59 14.59
N LEU A 197 -15.07 6.99 13.54
CA LEU A 197 -14.53 7.04 12.18
C LEU A 197 -15.41 7.93 11.29
N PRO A 198 -14.80 8.72 10.38
CA PRO A 198 -15.54 9.63 9.52
C PRO A 198 -16.42 8.87 8.51
N ARG A 199 -17.58 9.43 8.18
CA ARG A 199 -18.52 8.89 7.17
C ARG A 199 -18.66 9.80 5.95
N THR A 200 -17.57 10.49 5.63
CA THR A 200 -17.51 11.54 4.61
C THR A 200 -16.84 11.03 3.32
N SER A 201 -16.86 9.71 3.08
CA SER A 201 -16.12 9.05 1.98
C SER A 201 -14.59 9.30 2.01
N GLN A 202 -14.05 9.78 3.14
CA GLN A 202 -12.60 9.86 3.34
C GLN A 202 -12.01 8.45 3.39
N PRO A 203 -10.78 8.25 2.88
CA PRO A 203 -10.10 6.96 2.97
C PRO A 203 -9.93 6.53 4.42
N ILE A 204 -10.26 5.27 4.73
CA ILE A 204 -10.04 4.66 6.04
C ILE A 204 -9.35 3.33 5.82
N PHE A 205 -8.18 3.15 6.43
CA PHE A 205 -7.40 1.92 6.31
C PHE A 205 -6.99 1.37 7.66
N LEU A 206 -6.92 0.05 7.72
CA LEU A 206 -6.12 -0.67 8.71
C LEU A 206 -4.77 -1.04 8.08
N GLU A 207 -3.68 -0.62 8.68
CA GLU A 207 -2.37 -1.23 8.49
C GLU A 207 -2.19 -2.35 9.49
N LEU A 208 -1.61 -3.47 9.03
CA LEU A 208 -1.31 -4.63 9.87
C LEU A 208 -0.03 -5.28 9.37
N SER A 209 0.93 -5.47 10.27
CA SER A 209 2.06 -6.37 10.05
C SER A 209 1.71 -7.74 10.62
N TYR A 210 2.01 -8.81 9.88
CA TYR A 210 1.69 -10.17 10.30
C TYR A 210 2.68 -11.21 9.77
N LYS A 211 2.79 -12.31 10.52
CA LYS A 211 3.45 -13.57 10.11
C LYS A 211 2.55 -14.70 10.60
N SER A 212 2.18 -15.63 9.72
CA SER A 212 1.28 -16.71 10.13
C SER A 212 1.37 -17.96 9.28
N ASN A 213 1.14 -19.12 9.90
CA ASN A 213 0.92 -20.39 9.21
C ASN A 213 -0.58 -20.71 9.01
N ASN A 214 -1.49 -19.84 9.44
CA ASN A 214 -2.93 -20.06 9.44
C ASN A 214 -3.66 -18.85 8.82
N LEU A 215 -4.78 -19.10 8.14
CA LEU A 215 -5.63 -18.03 7.67
C LEU A 215 -6.33 -17.36 8.86
N PHE A 216 -6.43 -16.04 8.84
CA PHE A 216 -7.21 -15.30 9.82
C PHE A 216 -8.00 -14.18 9.15
N SER A 217 -9.07 -13.75 9.79
CA SER A 217 -9.98 -12.75 9.27
C SER A 217 -9.86 -11.46 10.07
N VAL A 218 -10.03 -10.35 9.37
CA VAL A 218 -10.09 -9.02 9.95
C VAL A 218 -11.35 -8.30 9.47
N GLY A 219 -11.89 -7.44 10.33
CA GLY A 219 -13.09 -6.69 9.99
C GLY A 219 -13.42 -5.62 11.02
N ILE A 220 -14.65 -5.11 10.94
CA ILE A 220 -15.17 -4.15 11.91
C ILE A 220 -16.46 -4.66 12.56
N ILE A 221 -16.70 -4.24 13.79
CA ILE A 221 -17.99 -4.36 14.48
C ILE A 221 -18.58 -2.96 14.54
N ALA A 222 -19.72 -2.75 13.89
CA ALA A 222 -20.48 -1.51 13.96
C ALA A 222 -21.42 -1.55 15.17
N ARG A 223 -21.29 -0.59 16.09
CA ARG A 223 -22.19 -0.47 17.25
C ARG A 223 -23.44 0.29 16.84
N ASN A 224 -24.55 -0.39 16.61
CA ASN A 224 -25.83 0.24 16.26
C ASN A 224 -26.80 0.22 17.44
N PRO A 225 -27.84 1.09 17.44
CA PRO A 225 -28.88 1.07 18.47
C PRO A 225 -29.62 -0.28 18.61
N GLU A 226 -29.71 -1.02 17.50
CA GLU A 226 -30.38 -2.33 17.43
C GLU A 226 -29.46 -3.50 17.86
N GLY A 227 -28.16 -3.25 18.00
CA GLY A 227 -27.15 -4.23 18.35
C GLY A 227 -25.83 -4.05 17.60
N ASP A 228 -24.79 -4.71 18.10
CA ASP A 228 -23.48 -4.73 17.48
C ASP A 228 -23.50 -5.69 16.26
N GLN A 229 -23.03 -5.21 15.10
CA GLN A 229 -22.99 -5.97 13.86
C GLN A 229 -21.54 -6.13 13.38
N GLY A 230 -21.03 -7.36 13.39
CA GLY A 230 -19.72 -7.69 12.84
C GLY A 230 -19.76 -7.89 11.33
N GLN A 231 -18.80 -7.31 10.61
CA GLN A 231 -18.58 -7.52 9.18
C GLN A 231 -17.11 -7.84 8.91
N THR A 232 -16.85 -9.05 8.43
CA THR A 232 -15.53 -9.45 7.92
C THR A 232 -15.24 -8.69 6.64
N ILE A 233 -14.08 -8.04 6.60
CA ILE A 233 -13.62 -7.26 5.44
C ILE A 233 -12.63 -8.06 4.61
N LEU A 234 -11.73 -8.80 5.27
CA LEU A 234 -10.68 -9.54 4.59
C LEU A 234 -10.32 -10.84 5.31
N ASN A 235 -10.14 -11.90 4.53
CA ASN A 235 -9.45 -13.11 4.96
C ASN A 235 -7.99 -13.02 4.50
N ILE A 236 -7.07 -13.06 5.46
CA ILE A 236 -5.63 -12.89 5.24
C ILE A 236 -4.99 -14.26 5.19
N ASN A 237 -4.35 -14.55 4.05
CA ASN A 237 -3.65 -15.82 3.83
C ASN A 237 -2.37 -15.92 4.67
N PRO A 238 -1.94 -17.14 5.01
CA PRO A 238 -0.66 -17.39 5.66
C PRO A 238 0.52 -16.68 4.97
N SER A 239 1.51 -16.28 5.77
CA SER A 239 2.79 -15.72 5.31
C SER A 239 3.91 -16.26 6.19
N SER A 240 4.88 -16.94 5.59
CA SER A 240 6.01 -17.56 6.30
C SER A 240 6.95 -16.52 6.95
N GLY A 241 7.02 -15.32 6.38
CA GLY A 241 7.75 -14.17 6.92
C GLY A 241 6.82 -13.04 7.34
N TRP A 242 7.36 -12.04 8.04
CA TRP A 242 6.65 -10.80 8.33
C TRP A 242 6.29 -10.09 7.03
N ASN A 243 5.02 -9.76 6.90
CA ASN A 243 4.44 -9.07 5.77
C ASN A 243 3.57 -7.93 6.29
N LYS A 244 3.36 -6.89 5.48
CA LYS A 244 2.40 -5.82 5.77
C LYS A 244 1.26 -5.83 4.77
N ILE A 245 0.06 -5.59 5.28
CA ILE A 245 -1.17 -5.48 4.50
C ILE A 245 -1.91 -4.19 4.86
N TYR A 246 -2.56 -3.61 3.85
CA TYR A 246 -3.38 -2.41 3.98
C TYR A 246 -4.82 -2.79 3.65
N VAL A 247 -5.68 -2.79 4.66
CA VAL A 247 -7.07 -3.21 4.54
C VAL A 247 -7.95 -1.98 4.44
N ASN A 248 -8.62 -1.80 3.31
CA ASN A 248 -9.51 -0.67 3.07
C ASN A 248 -10.84 -0.89 3.83
N LEU A 249 -11.10 -0.04 4.81
CA LEU A 249 -12.31 -0.07 5.64
C LEU A 249 -13.38 0.91 5.14
N THR A 250 -13.02 1.80 4.21
CA THR A 250 -13.80 2.97 3.78
C THR A 250 -15.25 2.63 3.45
N GLU A 251 -15.47 1.68 2.54
CA GLU A 251 -16.82 1.32 2.11
C GLU A 251 -17.67 0.78 3.27
N THR A 252 -17.12 -0.14 4.05
CA THR A 252 -17.83 -0.76 5.16
C THR A 252 -18.23 0.26 6.23
N VAL A 253 -17.35 1.20 6.56
CA VAL A 253 -17.66 2.28 7.51
C VAL A 253 -18.77 3.19 6.96
N ASN A 254 -18.70 3.60 5.69
CA ASN A 254 -19.69 4.48 5.08
C ASN A 254 -21.07 3.82 4.92
N LEU A 255 -21.16 2.50 4.71
CA LEU A 255 -22.43 1.76 4.63
C LEU A 255 -23.15 1.65 5.98
N ASN A 256 -22.41 1.70 7.10
CA ASN A 256 -22.96 1.60 8.45
C ASN A 256 -23.36 2.98 9.00
N ILE A 257 -24.34 3.62 8.37
CA ILE A 257 -24.74 5.02 8.64
C ILE A 257 -25.27 5.29 10.06
N ASN A 258 -25.87 4.28 10.69
CA ASN A 258 -26.50 4.38 12.01
C ASN A 258 -25.56 4.00 13.17
N ALA A 259 -24.30 3.65 12.87
CA ALA A 259 -23.37 3.20 13.89
C ALA A 259 -23.00 4.38 14.83
N ALA A 260 -23.05 4.15 16.14
CA ALA A 260 -22.54 5.08 17.14
C ALA A 260 -20.99 5.07 17.20
N GLY A 261 -20.36 3.99 16.71
CA GLY A 261 -18.92 3.86 16.53
C GLY A 261 -18.54 2.45 16.11
N TYR A 262 -17.24 2.17 16.05
CA TYR A 262 -16.72 0.93 15.49
C TYR A 262 -15.68 0.27 16.39
N TYR A 263 -15.61 -1.04 16.34
CA TYR A 263 -14.45 -1.81 16.80
C TYR A 263 -13.77 -2.45 15.61
N PHE A 264 -12.46 -2.55 15.66
CA PHE A 264 -11.74 -3.47 14.79
C PHE A 264 -11.75 -4.86 15.44
N PHE A 265 -11.88 -5.93 14.64
CA PHE A 265 -11.78 -7.30 15.16
C PHE A 265 -10.82 -8.17 14.35
N ILE A 266 -10.29 -9.17 15.03
CA ILE A 266 -9.52 -10.28 14.48
C ILE A 266 -10.23 -11.57 14.87
N HIS A 267 -10.40 -12.45 13.90
CA HIS A 267 -10.95 -13.78 14.09
C HIS A 267 -10.05 -14.83 13.45
N ALA A 268 -9.85 -15.95 14.11
CA ALA A 268 -9.11 -17.07 13.56
C ALA A 268 -9.71 -18.40 14.03
N GLN A 269 -9.77 -19.35 13.11
CA GLN A 269 -10.07 -20.75 13.38
C GLN A 269 -8.86 -21.56 12.94
N LYS A 270 -8.39 -22.49 13.77
CA LYS A 270 -7.29 -23.38 13.41
C LYS A 270 -7.69 -24.19 12.17
N SER A 271 -6.87 -24.16 11.12
CA SER A 271 -7.01 -25.06 9.98
C SER A 271 -6.73 -26.49 10.41
N ASP A 272 -7.39 -27.46 9.79
CA ASP A 272 -7.12 -28.88 10.00
C ASP A 272 -5.76 -29.29 9.42
N ASP A 273 -5.22 -28.51 8.48
CA ASP A 273 -3.94 -28.75 7.81
C ASP A 273 -2.71 -28.44 8.69
N VAL A 274 -2.91 -27.81 9.85
CA VAL A 274 -1.83 -27.49 10.81
C VAL A 274 -2.11 -28.13 12.16
N SER A 275 -1.07 -28.69 12.79
CA SER A 275 -1.17 -29.21 14.16
C SER A 275 -1.41 -28.06 15.16
N GLN A 276 -0.72 -26.95 14.96
CA GLN A 276 -0.81 -25.72 15.75
C GLN A 276 -0.86 -24.52 14.80
N ALA A 277 -1.85 -23.66 14.97
CA ALA A 277 -1.88 -22.36 14.31
C ALA A 277 -1.09 -21.34 15.12
N GLU A 278 -0.19 -20.65 14.44
CA GLU A 278 0.62 -19.56 14.95
C GLU A 278 0.33 -18.32 14.10
N ILE A 279 -0.25 -17.31 14.74
CA ILE A 279 -0.57 -16.03 14.11
C ILE A 279 0.12 -14.95 14.93
N TYR A 280 1.11 -14.31 14.34
CA TYR A 280 1.82 -13.17 14.92
C TYR A 280 1.38 -11.90 14.22
N ILE A 281 1.07 -10.87 14.99
CA ILE A 281 0.58 -9.58 14.51
C ILE A 281 1.29 -8.44 15.21
N ASP A 282 1.48 -7.35 14.49
CA ASP A 282 2.09 -6.13 15.01
C ASP A 282 1.73 -4.92 14.15
N ASP A 283 2.12 -3.72 14.60
CA ASP A 283 1.94 -2.44 13.92
C ASP A 283 0.51 -2.22 13.42
N LEU A 284 -0.47 -2.55 14.26
CA LEU A 284 -1.86 -2.32 13.91
C LEU A 284 -2.15 -0.82 14.02
N LYS A 285 -2.60 -0.21 12.93
CA LYS A 285 -2.94 1.21 12.87
C LYS A 285 -4.22 1.39 12.08
N ILE A 286 -5.15 2.16 12.61
CA ILE A 286 -6.31 2.62 11.84
C ILE A 286 -6.07 4.08 11.50
N LEU A 287 -6.06 4.42 10.21
CA LEU A 287 -5.81 5.77 9.69
C LEU A 287 -7.01 6.29 8.91
N TYR A 288 -7.27 7.60 9.00
CA TYR A 288 -8.21 8.34 8.14
C TYR A 288 -7.82 9.81 7.94
#